data_AF-A0AAQ0FF27-F1
#
_entry.id   AF-A0AAQ0FF27-F1
#
_cell.length_a   1.000
_cell.length_b   1.000
_cell.length_c   1.000
_cell.angle_alpha   90.00
_cell.angle_beta   90.00
_cell.angle_gamma   90.00
#
_symmetry.space_group_name_H-M   'P 1'
#
loop_
_entity.id
_entity.type
_entity.pdbx_description
1 polymer ?
#
loop_
_entity_poly.entity_id
_entity_poly.type
_entity_poly.pdbx_seq_one_letter_code
_entity_poly.pdbx_strand_id
1 'polypeptide(L)'
;MPDAISRLDDGPRVGSAREFAGARVTVLECDGSVLVVRWVEPGVRHFGEQRWRRVIASRRGICVLTHVPIFPGDAVFRPAERPRPTNAGAMILANDALIMQPG
;
A
#
# COMPACT_ATOMS: atom_id res chain seq x y z
N MET A 1 -3.21 -43.87 -10.82
CA MET A 1 -3.24 -42.65 -9.98
C MET A 1 -1.96 -42.56 -9.18
N PRO A 2 -1.45 -41.34 -8.86
CA PRO A 2 -2.00 -40.00 -9.15
C PRO A 2 -1.21 -39.28 -10.28
N ASP A 3 -1.78 -38.47 -11.17
CA ASP A 3 -2.46 -37.17 -11.03
C ASP A 3 -1.55 -36.03 -10.53
N ALA A 4 -0.98 -35.28 -11.47
CA ALA A 4 -0.27 -34.02 -11.23
C ALA A 4 -1.03 -32.83 -11.83
N ILE A 5 -2.28 -32.64 -11.39
CA ILE A 5 -2.85 -31.29 -11.36
C ILE A 5 -2.15 -30.57 -10.21
N SER A 6 -1.35 -29.55 -10.53
CA SER A 6 -1.21 -28.28 -9.80
C SER A 6 0.11 -27.59 -10.19
N ARG A 7 0.16 -27.01 -11.39
CA ARG A 7 0.99 -25.82 -11.66
C ARG A 7 0.10 -24.57 -11.68
N LEU A 8 -0.84 -24.49 -10.73
CA LEU A 8 -1.56 -23.25 -10.49
C LEU A 8 -0.71 -22.37 -9.58
N ASP A 9 -0.50 -21.14 -10.03
CA ASP A 9 0.01 -19.98 -9.28
C ASP A 9 1.49 -19.95 -8.88
N ASP A 10 2.35 -19.64 -9.87
CA ASP A 10 3.45 -18.67 -9.63
C ASP A 10 3.14 -17.39 -10.44
N GLY A 11 1.94 -16.84 -10.21
CA GLY A 11 1.64 -15.48 -10.62
C GLY A 11 2.50 -14.50 -9.80
N PRO A 12 2.84 -13.31 -10.33
CA PRO A 12 3.61 -12.33 -9.59
C PRO A 12 2.94 -12.07 -8.24
N ARG A 13 3.68 -12.28 -7.15
CA ARG A 13 3.21 -12.12 -5.76
C ARG A 13 2.44 -10.81 -5.66
N VAL A 14 1.11 -10.91 -5.66
CA VAL A 14 0.24 -9.78 -5.35
C VAL A 14 0.67 -9.37 -3.96
N GLY A 15 1.16 -8.13 -3.82
CA GLY A 15 1.36 -7.53 -2.50
C GLY A 15 -0.03 -7.41 -1.88
N SER A 16 -0.45 -8.49 -1.23
CA SER A 16 -1.80 -8.62 -0.72
C SER A 16 -1.91 -7.75 0.52
N ALA A 17 -3.07 -7.13 0.75
CA ALA A 17 -3.34 -6.41 1.99
C ALA A 17 -3.02 -7.24 3.24
N ARG A 18 -2.97 -8.59 3.15
CA ARG A 18 -2.55 -9.47 4.25
C ARG A 18 -1.16 -9.16 4.77
N GLU A 19 -0.23 -8.70 3.93
CA GLU A 19 1.12 -8.31 4.36
C GLU A 19 1.09 -7.13 5.34
N PHE A 20 0.06 -6.29 5.27
CA PHE A 20 -0.11 -5.10 6.11
C PHE A 20 -1.43 -5.10 6.90
N ALA A 21 -2.08 -6.25 7.08
CA ALA A 21 -3.46 -6.32 7.58
C ALA A 21 -3.65 -5.84 9.03
N GLY A 22 -2.56 -5.65 9.79
CA GLY A 22 -2.62 -5.04 11.12
C GLY A 22 -2.00 -3.64 11.19
N ALA A 23 -1.57 -3.06 10.07
CA ALA A 23 -1.02 -1.71 10.06
C ALA A 23 -2.14 -0.68 10.17
N ARG A 24 -1.96 0.33 11.02
CA ARG A 24 -2.86 1.48 11.11
C ARG A 24 -2.26 2.64 10.32
N VAL A 25 -3.01 3.14 9.34
CA VAL A 25 -2.62 4.26 8.50
C VAL A 25 -3.53 5.44 8.79
N THR A 26 -2.96 6.62 9.02
CA THR A 26 -3.70 7.87 9.14
C THR A 26 -3.13 8.86 8.16
N VAL A 27 -3.99 9.45 7.33
CA VAL A 27 -3.60 10.52 6.41
C VAL A 27 -3.43 11.81 7.20
N LEU A 28 -2.28 12.46 7.05
CA LEU A 28 -1.96 13.72 7.72
C LEU A 28 -2.04 14.90 6.75
N GLU A 29 -1.56 14.73 5.51
CA GLU A 29 -1.55 15.76 4.47
C GLU A 29 -1.51 15.09 3.08
N CYS A 30 -2.19 15.65 2.08
CA CYS A 30 -2.07 15.25 0.69
C CYS A 30 -2.28 16.47 -0.23
N ASP A 31 -1.26 16.79 -1.01
CA ASP A 31 -1.31 17.86 -2.03
C ASP A 31 -1.62 17.33 -3.45
N GLY A 32 -1.92 16.03 -3.56
CA GLY A 32 -2.17 15.33 -4.83
C GLY A 32 -0.92 14.79 -5.52
N SER A 33 0.29 15.19 -5.09
CA SER A 33 1.58 14.66 -5.55
C SER A 33 2.40 14.02 -4.42
N VAL A 34 2.28 14.56 -3.21
CA VAL A 34 2.84 14.03 -1.97
C VAL A 34 1.70 13.68 -1.03
N LEU A 35 1.86 12.56 -0.34
CA LEU A 35 1.02 12.12 0.76
C LEU A 35 1.90 11.96 2.00
N VAL A 36 1.51 12.59 3.10
CA VAL A 36 2.11 12.37 4.42
C VAL A 36 1.15 11.51 5.23
N VAL A 37 1.64 10.36 5.70
CA VAL A 37 0.86 9.45 6.54
C VAL A 37 1.54 9.20 7.86
N ARG A 38 0.77 8.97 8.92
CA ARG A 38 1.24 8.25 10.09
C ARG A 38 1.02 6.76 9.85
N TRP A 39 2.10 5.98 9.89
CA TRP A 39 2.06 4.53 9.78
C TRP A 39 2.32 3.92 11.15
N VAL A 40 1.57 2.90 11.56
CA VAL A 40 1.81 2.16 12.81
C VAL A 40 1.73 0.68 12.51
N GLU A 41 2.82 -0.06 12.74
CA GLU A 41 2.84 -1.51 12.51
C GLU A 41 2.29 -2.31 13.69
N PRO A 42 1.61 -3.43 13.43
CA PRO A 42 1.12 -4.29 14.48
C PRO A 42 2.30 -4.87 15.29
N GLY A 43 2.29 -4.65 16.60
CA GLY A 43 3.33 -5.12 17.50
C GLY A 43 4.54 -4.18 17.66
N VAL A 44 4.65 -3.12 16.85
CA VAL A 44 5.67 -2.09 17.03
C VAL A 44 5.02 -0.82 17.57
N ARG A 45 5.50 -0.35 18.72
CA ARG A 45 4.85 0.76 19.45
C ARG A 45 4.88 2.08 18.69
N HIS A 46 5.86 2.27 17.80
CA HIS A 46 6.03 3.51 17.05
C HIS A 46 6.57 3.27 15.64
N PHE A 47 5.77 3.65 14.65
CA PHE A 47 6.27 4.12 13.36
C PHE A 47 5.80 5.57 13.18
N GLY A 48 6.66 6.37 12.55
CA GLY A 48 6.50 7.83 12.47
C GLY A 48 5.69 8.29 11.27
N GLU A 49 5.75 9.58 11.04
CA GLU A 49 5.21 10.20 9.84
C GLU A 49 6.09 9.84 8.64
N GLN A 50 5.48 9.44 7.54
CA GLN A 50 6.16 9.01 6.33
C GLN A 50 5.70 9.80 5.12
N ARG A 51 6.65 10.13 4.24
CA ARG A 51 6.39 10.81 2.97
C ARG A 51 6.29 9.81 1.82
N TRP A 52 5.12 9.82 1.19
CA TRP A 52 4.77 8.96 0.07
C TRP A 52 4.62 9.81 -1.19
N ARG A 53 4.97 9.24 -2.35
CA ARG A 53 4.90 9.92 -3.65
C ARG A 53 3.86 9.27 -4.55
N ARG A 54 3.16 10.10 -5.32
CA ARG A 54 2.22 9.63 -6.33
C ARG A 54 2.97 9.00 -7.50
N VAL A 55 2.53 7.81 -7.89
CA VAL A 55 3.02 7.03 -9.03
C VAL A 55 1.86 6.32 -9.70
N ILE A 56 2.10 5.76 -10.88
CA ILE A 56 1.17 4.82 -11.51
C ILE A 56 1.51 3.41 -11.04
N ALA A 57 0.51 2.66 -10.58
CA ALA A 57 0.68 1.29 -10.19
C ALA A 57 1.13 0.45 -11.40
N SER A 58 2.28 -0.19 -11.28
CA SER A 58 2.79 -1.15 -12.28
C SER A 58 2.30 -2.58 -12.04
N ARG A 59 1.69 -2.84 -10.88
CA ARG A 59 1.26 -4.17 -10.44
C ARG A 59 -0.04 -4.07 -9.66
N ARG A 60 -0.78 -5.18 -9.62
CA ARG A 60 -1.95 -5.34 -8.76
C ARG A 60 -1.57 -5.26 -7.28
N GLY A 61 -2.51 -4.82 -6.46
CA GLY A 61 -2.41 -4.85 -5.01
C GLY A 61 -3.73 -4.46 -4.36
N ILE A 62 -3.66 -4.06 -3.10
CA ILE A 62 -4.81 -3.58 -2.34
C ILE A 62 -4.44 -2.23 -1.73
N CYS A 63 -5.39 -1.29 -1.73
CA CYS A 63 -5.26 -0.04 -1.02
C CYS A 63 -5.20 -0.31 0.48
N VAL A 64 -4.08 -0.01 1.13
CA VAL A 64 -3.91 -0.25 2.57
C VAL A 64 -4.76 0.67 3.46
N LEU A 65 -5.39 1.69 2.87
CA LEU A 65 -6.29 2.62 3.56
C LEU A 65 -7.75 2.14 3.54
N THR A 66 -8.24 1.65 2.39
CA THR A 66 -9.65 1.31 2.17
C THR A 66 -9.91 -0.18 1.93
N HIS A 67 -8.86 -0.97 1.77
CA HIS A 67 -8.90 -2.38 1.40
C HIS A 67 -9.51 -2.68 0.02
N VAL A 68 -9.68 -1.67 -0.83
CA VAL A 68 -10.17 -1.82 -2.21
C VAL A 68 -9.05 -2.31 -3.14
N PRO A 69 -9.35 -3.13 -4.18
CA PRO A 69 -8.37 -3.55 -5.17
C PRO A 69 -7.70 -2.39 -5.91
N ILE A 70 -6.41 -2.55 -6.19
CA ILE A 70 -5.59 -1.69 -7.06
C ILE A 70 -5.20 -2.50 -8.29
N PHE A 71 -5.38 -1.90 -9.46
CA PHE A 71 -5.00 -2.45 -10.76
C PHE A 71 -3.83 -1.67 -11.38
N PRO A 72 -3.05 -2.30 -12.26
CA PRO A 72 -2.07 -1.58 -13.05
C PRO A 72 -2.72 -0.43 -13.83
N GLY A 73 -2.09 0.75 -13.81
CA GLY A 73 -2.66 1.97 -14.38
C GLY A 73 -3.32 2.90 -13.36
N ASP A 74 -3.68 2.40 -12.17
CA ASP A 74 -4.25 3.25 -11.12
C ASP A 74 -3.19 4.21 -10.55
N ALA A 75 -3.63 5.44 -10.24
CA ALA A 75 -2.81 6.39 -9.51
C ALA A 75 -2.76 6.00 -8.03
N VAL A 76 -1.56 5.79 -7.51
CA VAL A 76 -1.32 5.36 -6.12
C VAL A 76 -0.21 6.16 -5.46
N PHE A 77 -0.23 6.25 -4.14
CA PHE A 77 0.90 6.70 -3.33
C PHE A 77 1.72 5.50 -2.85
N ARG A 78 3.05 5.64 -2.83
CA ARG A 78 4.00 4.66 -2.28
C ARG A 78 5.07 5.32 -1.42
N PRO A 79 5.62 4.64 -0.39
CA PRO A 79 6.71 5.20 0.41
C PRO A 79 7.90 5.58 -0.47
N ALA A 80 8.43 6.78 -0.27
CA ALA A 80 9.55 7.31 -1.05
C ALA A 80 10.86 7.43 -0.25
N GLU A 81 10.85 7.06 1.02
CA GLU A 81 11.99 7.22 1.93
C GLU A 81 13.15 6.27 1.64
N ARG A 82 14.34 6.71 2.05
CA ARG A 82 15.60 5.97 2.01
C ARG A 82 16.22 5.96 3.42
N PRO A 83 16.68 4.82 3.95
CA PRO A 83 16.65 3.47 3.36
C PRO A 83 15.23 2.95 3.09
N ARG A 84 15.08 1.93 2.23
CA ARG A 84 13.76 1.41 1.86
C ARG A 84 13.03 0.93 3.12
N PRO A 85 11.84 1.45 3.44
CA PRO A 85 11.11 1.01 4.62
C PRO A 85 10.52 -0.38 4.41
N THR A 86 10.17 -1.06 5.52
CA THR A 86 9.53 -2.40 5.51
C THR A 86 8.22 -2.40 4.73
N ASN A 87 7.47 -1.29 4.79
CA ASN A 87 6.22 -1.10 4.07
C ASN A 87 6.40 -0.59 2.62
N ALA A 88 7.61 -0.64 2.02
CA ALA A 88 7.85 -0.19 0.63
C ALA A 88 6.96 -0.87 -0.43
N GLY A 89 6.39 -2.03 -0.09
CA GLY A 89 5.40 -2.75 -0.89
C GLY A 89 4.00 -2.13 -0.89
N ALA A 90 3.65 -1.36 0.14
CA ALA A 90 2.33 -0.81 0.38
C ALA A 90 1.93 0.26 -0.65
N MET A 91 0.62 0.34 -0.91
CA MET A 91 0.02 1.24 -1.89
C MET A 91 -1.28 1.82 -1.33
N ILE A 92 -1.52 3.11 -1.57
CA ILE A 92 -2.77 3.81 -1.24
C ILE A 92 -3.31 4.41 -2.53
N LEU A 93 -4.57 4.20 -2.88
CA LEU A 93 -5.21 4.84 -4.03
C LEU A 93 -5.18 6.36 -3.85
N ALA A 94 -4.80 7.08 -4.91
CA ALA A 94 -4.66 8.53 -4.84
C ALA A 94 -6.00 9.21 -4.52
N ASN A 95 -7.10 8.69 -5.09
CA ASN A 95 -8.44 9.20 -4.85
C ASN A 95 -8.86 9.05 -3.37
N ASP A 96 -8.60 7.88 -2.78
CA ASP A 96 -8.94 7.61 -1.38
C ASP A 96 -8.18 8.56 -0.43
N ALA A 97 -6.89 8.76 -0.68
CA ALA A 97 -6.07 9.67 0.12
C ALA A 97 -6.56 11.12 0.03
N LEU A 98 -6.96 11.58 -1.16
CA LEU A 98 -7.47 12.93 -1.38
C LEU A 98 -8.82 13.19 -0.69
N ILE A 99 -9.64 12.15 -0.54
CA ILE A 99 -10.95 12.25 0.14
C ILE A 99 -10.78 12.23 1.68
N MET A 100 -9.77 11.52 2.19
CA MET A 100 -9.56 11.31 3.63
C MET A 100 -8.63 12.33 4.29
N GLN A 101 -8.56 13.56 3.79
CA GLN A 101 -7.79 14.63 4.44
C GLN A 101 -8.41 15.02 5.79
N PRO A 102 -7.60 15.24 6.84
CA PRO A 102 -8.11 15.93 8.03
C PRO A 102 -8.49 17.37 7.64
N GLY A 103 -9.69 17.79 8.06
CA GLY A 103 -10.20 19.16 7.82
C GLY A 103 -9.51 20.22 8.64
#